data_AF-A0AAV9RZT7-F1
#
_entry.id   AF-A0AAV9RZT7-F1
#
_cell.length_a   1.000
_cell.length_b   1.000
_cell.length_c   1.000
_cell.angle_alpha   90.00
_cell.angle_beta   90.00
_cell.angle_gamma   90.00
#
_symmetry.space_group_name_H-M   'P 1'
#
loop_
_entity.id
_entity.type
_entity.pdbx_description
1 polymer ?
#
loop_
_entity_poly.entity_id
_entity_poly.type
_entity_poly.pdbx_seq_one_letter_code
_entity_poly.pdbx_strand_id
1 'polypeptide(L)'
;MGNGLEIMLDIQQDEYLPIWRETNETSLEAGIRVQIHSQDEPPYIHQLGFGVSPGFQTFVSCQEQRLTYLPQPWGNCRSTSKEKFPGYDTYSISACRLLCETNEVMRVCNCRMVHMPGTADICPPSKINCVDKALAQLQKSSGDICPCETPCNLTRYGKELSMVKIPSKGSARYLSRKYDKSEDYIRDNFLVLDIFFEALNYETIEQKKAYDVAGLLGDIGGQMGLFIGASILTILEIMDYIYELIKHRLQRLLRPQKEEKKNTQPTSTVATVGLEEMKAKEPNDTTRSHPEGAYANTILPNHHVPHPQPHPHPLPLPRPPPHHHRPGHHGVFEDFAC
;
A
#
# COMPACT_ATOMS: atom_id res chain seq x y z
N MET A 1 8.41 -17.59 31.11
CA MET A 1 8.38 -16.14 30.90
C MET A 1 7.94 -15.94 29.47
N GLY A 2 6.84 -15.20 29.25
CA GLY A 2 6.34 -14.92 27.91
C GLY A 2 7.29 -14.01 27.14
N ASN A 3 7.22 -14.03 25.81
CA ASN A 3 8.03 -13.18 24.93
C ASN A 3 7.40 -11.77 24.74
N GLY A 4 6.72 -11.25 25.76
CA GLY A 4 5.88 -10.05 25.69
C GLY A 4 5.99 -9.17 26.93
N LEU A 5 5.15 -8.14 26.97
CA LEU A 5 5.00 -7.25 28.12
C LEU A 5 3.90 -7.81 29.04
N GLU A 6 4.25 -8.15 30.27
CA GLU A 6 3.30 -8.54 31.31
C GLU A 6 3.37 -7.52 32.45
N ILE A 7 2.26 -6.83 32.73
CA ILE A 7 2.16 -5.84 33.80
C ILE A 7 0.93 -6.10 34.68
N MET A 8 1.09 -5.95 36.00
CA MET A 8 0.01 -5.95 36.98
C MET A 8 -0.15 -4.54 37.52
N LEU A 9 -1.34 -3.97 37.41
CA LEU A 9 -1.64 -2.60 37.79
C LEU A 9 -2.74 -2.55 38.85
N ASP A 10 -2.63 -1.62 39.79
CA ASP A 10 -3.68 -1.21 40.73
C ASP A 10 -4.23 0.14 40.23
N ILE A 11 -5.51 0.19 39.89
CA ILE A 11 -6.13 1.42 39.37
C ILE A 11 -6.51 2.42 40.48
N GLN A 12 -6.46 2.04 41.75
CA GLN A 12 -6.70 2.94 42.89
C GLN A 12 -8.05 3.68 42.82
N GLN A 13 -9.16 2.95 42.73
CA GLN A 13 -10.51 3.53 42.71
C GLN A 13 -10.83 4.37 43.96
N ASP A 14 -10.11 4.18 45.07
CA ASP A 14 -10.21 5.00 46.28
C ASP A 14 -9.71 6.44 46.08
N GLU A 15 -8.84 6.68 45.10
CA GLU A 15 -8.34 8.01 44.73
C GLU A 15 -9.14 8.67 43.60
N TYR A 16 -10.20 8.01 43.10
CA TYR A 16 -11.03 8.57 42.05
C TYR A 16 -11.80 9.78 42.55
N LEU A 17 -11.88 10.81 41.70
CA LEU A 17 -12.65 12.01 42.03
C LEU A 17 -14.13 11.64 42.20
N PRO A 18 -14.75 11.97 43.34
CA PRO A 18 -16.15 11.65 43.56
C PRO A 18 -17.03 12.42 42.58
N ILE A 19 -18.00 11.71 42.00
CA ILE A 19 -18.86 12.23 40.94
C ILE A 19 -20.13 12.80 41.58
N TRP A 20 -20.28 14.13 41.56
CA TRP A 20 -21.45 14.82 42.12
C TRP A 20 -22.39 15.37 41.03
N ARG A 21 -21.89 15.52 39.80
CA ARG A 21 -22.62 15.98 38.60
C ARG A 21 -21.96 15.39 37.34
N GLU A 22 -22.77 15.06 36.35
CA GLU A 22 -22.28 14.67 35.02
C GLU A 22 -21.72 15.92 34.31
N THR A 23 -20.46 15.82 33.87
CA THR A 23 -19.80 16.78 32.99
C THR A 23 -19.11 16.02 31.86
N ASN A 24 -18.70 16.71 30.80
CA ASN A 24 -17.98 16.06 29.68
C ASN A 24 -16.64 15.43 30.10
N GLU A 25 -16.11 15.76 31.29
CA GLU A 25 -14.84 15.26 31.81
C GLU A 25 -15.00 14.16 32.86
N THR A 26 -16.22 13.88 33.34
CA THR A 26 -16.45 12.83 34.34
C THR A 26 -16.60 11.47 33.67
N SER A 27 -15.59 10.62 33.79
CA SER A 27 -15.65 9.22 33.38
C SER A 27 -16.39 8.38 34.42
N LEU A 28 -17.44 7.68 34.01
CA LEU A 28 -18.14 6.67 34.83
C LEU A 28 -17.44 5.30 34.79
N GLU A 29 -16.42 5.17 33.96
CA GLU A 29 -15.68 3.94 33.70
C GLU A 29 -14.55 3.75 34.73
N ALA A 30 -14.37 2.51 35.21
CA ALA A 30 -13.22 2.11 36.01
C ALA A 30 -12.33 1.16 35.20
N GLY A 31 -11.03 1.47 35.12
CA GLY A 31 -10.07 0.73 34.30
C GLY A 31 -9.06 1.67 33.66
N ILE A 32 -8.34 1.15 32.66
CA ILE A 32 -7.33 1.92 31.92
C ILE A 32 -7.63 1.89 30.42
N ARG A 33 -7.18 2.91 29.70
CA ARG A 33 -7.17 2.94 28.23
C ARG A 33 -5.75 2.75 27.73
N VAL A 34 -5.58 1.83 26.79
CA VAL A 34 -4.27 1.43 26.26
C VAL A 34 -4.28 1.60 24.75
N GLN A 35 -3.19 2.12 24.18
CA GLN A 35 -2.98 2.17 22.74
C GLN A 35 -1.66 1.50 22.40
N ILE A 36 -1.67 0.61 21.41
CA ILE A 36 -0.48 -0.01 20.85
C ILE A 36 -0.21 0.70 19.52
N HIS A 37 0.95 1.34 19.39
CA HIS A 37 1.34 2.12 18.21
C HIS A 37 2.85 2.02 17.96
N SER A 38 3.29 2.42 16.77
CA SER A 38 4.72 2.51 16.43
C SER A 38 5.41 3.59 17.26
N GLN A 39 6.70 3.42 17.54
CA GLN A 39 7.50 4.40 18.28
C GLN A 39 7.59 5.76 17.56
N ASP A 40 7.45 5.73 16.23
CA ASP A 40 7.50 6.90 15.35
C ASP A 40 6.19 7.71 15.32
N GLU A 41 5.14 7.24 16.00
CA GLU A 41 3.83 7.88 16.03
C GLU A 41 3.48 8.37 17.45
N PRO A 42 2.97 9.61 17.63
CA PRO A 42 2.48 10.06 18.92
C PRO A 42 1.25 9.29 19.39
N PRO A 43 1.09 9.10 20.71
CA PRO A 43 -0.11 8.49 21.27
C PRO A 43 -1.33 9.40 21.06
N TYR A 44 -2.43 8.79 20.64
CA TYR A 44 -3.73 9.42 20.43
C TYR A 44 -4.83 8.55 21.06
N ILE A 45 -4.63 8.29 22.36
CA ILE A 45 -5.31 7.26 23.16
C ILE A 45 -6.82 7.51 23.26
N HIS A 46 -7.26 8.77 23.23
CA HIS A 46 -8.67 9.11 23.43
C HIS A 46 -9.58 8.62 22.27
N GLN A 47 -9.05 8.45 21.06
CA GLN A 47 -9.78 7.93 19.90
C GLN A 47 -9.33 6.52 19.50
N LEU A 48 -8.04 6.19 19.64
CA LEU A 48 -7.46 4.94 19.14
C LEU A 48 -7.17 3.89 20.24
N GLY A 49 -7.37 4.26 21.51
CA GLY A 49 -7.17 3.37 22.64
C GLY A 49 -8.31 2.37 22.83
N PHE A 50 -8.00 1.24 23.44
CA PHE A 50 -8.97 0.23 23.90
C PHE A 50 -8.98 0.18 25.44
N GLY A 51 -10.12 -0.18 26.02
CA GLY A 51 -10.29 -0.30 27.47
C GLY A 51 -9.80 -1.64 28.02
N VAL A 52 -9.23 -1.62 29.23
CA VAL A 52 -8.85 -2.81 30.00
C VAL A 52 -9.45 -2.68 31.40
N SER A 53 -10.25 -3.67 31.79
CA SER A 53 -11.03 -3.65 33.03
C SER A 53 -10.26 -4.26 34.21
N PRO A 54 -10.47 -3.75 35.45
CA PRO A 54 -10.03 -4.42 36.67
C PRO A 54 -10.75 -5.75 36.90
N GLY A 55 -10.12 -6.63 37.68
CA GLY A 55 -10.61 -7.98 37.96
C GLY A 55 -10.36 -9.00 36.84
N PHE A 56 -9.62 -8.60 35.80
CA PHE A 56 -9.27 -9.46 34.68
C PHE A 56 -7.77 -9.43 34.37
N GLN A 57 -7.26 -10.57 33.94
CA GLN A 57 -6.04 -10.66 33.15
C GLN A 57 -6.44 -10.63 31.68
N THR A 58 -6.02 -9.58 30.99
CA THR A 58 -6.30 -9.33 29.58
C THR A 58 -5.09 -9.69 28.74
N PHE A 59 -5.28 -10.64 27.83
CA PHE A 59 -4.30 -11.05 26.84
C PHE A 59 -4.57 -10.30 25.54
N VAL A 60 -3.56 -9.60 25.04
CA VAL A 60 -3.60 -8.85 23.79
C VAL A 60 -2.61 -9.48 22.82
N SER A 61 -3.14 -10.36 21.96
CA SER A 61 -2.37 -10.97 20.88
C SER A 61 -2.22 -9.97 19.75
N CYS A 62 -0.99 -9.63 19.40
CA CYS A 62 -0.65 -8.63 18.41
C CYS A 62 -0.09 -9.25 17.13
N GLN A 63 -0.41 -8.63 16.00
CA GLN A 63 0.18 -8.93 14.69
C GLN A 63 0.70 -7.63 14.05
N GLU A 64 1.99 -7.57 13.72
CA GLU A 64 2.58 -6.43 13.00
C GLU A 64 2.14 -6.47 11.53
N GLN A 65 1.50 -5.40 11.06
CA GLN A 65 1.07 -5.20 9.69
C GLN A 65 1.83 -4.01 9.09
N ARG A 66 2.56 -4.23 8.00
CA ARG A 66 3.24 -3.18 7.23
C ARG A 66 2.42 -2.88 5.98
N LEU A 67 1.91 -1.66 5.91
CA LEU A 67 1.05 -1.22 4.81
C LEU A 67 1.83 -0.24 3.92
N THR A 68 1.86 -0.55 2.63
CA THR A 68 2.50 0.27 1.58
C THR A 68 1.43 0.74 0.60
N TYR A 69 1.22 2.05 0.52
CA TYR A 69 0.26 2.70 -0.37
C TYR A 69 0.93 3.32 -1.59
N LEU A 70 0.16 3.53 -2.65
CA LEU A 70 0.63 4.21 -3.85
C LEU A 70 0.32 5.70 -3.85
N PRO A 71 1.26 6.55 -4.31
CA PRO A 71 1.02 7.97 -4.47
C PRO A 71 0.14 8.26 -5.69
N GLN A 72 -0.26 9.52 -5.84
CA GLN A 72 -0.88 10.04 -7.07
C GLN A 72 -0.03 9.68 -8.31
N PRO A 73 -0.63 9.27 -9.44
CA PRO A 73 -2.07 9.19 -9.75
C PRO A 73 -2.78 7.89 -9.35
N TRP A 74 -2.09 6.88 -8.81
CA TRP A 74 -2.68 5.57 -8.51
C TRP A 74 -3.40 5.50 -7.16
N GLY A 75 -2.97 6.33 -6.20
CA GLY A 75 -3.59 6.46 -4.89
C GLY A 75 -3.44 7.88 -4.34
N ASN A 76 -3.70 8.03 -3.04
CA ASN A 76 -3.63 9.32 -2.35
C ASN A 76 -2.82 9.20 -1.05
N CYS A 77 -1.54 8.83 -1.18
CA CYS A 77 -0.62 8.79 -0.04
C CYS A 77 0.47 9.86 -0.12
N ARG A 78 0.89 10.32 1.05
CA ARG A 78 1.97 11.28 1.24
C ARG A 78 3.31 10.56 1.29
N SER A 79 4.19 10.84 0.32
CA SER A 79 5.52 10.22 0.23
C SER A 79 6.61 11.03 0.95
N THR A 80 6.39 12.31 1.22
CA THR A 80 7.41 13.24 1.74
C THR A 80 7.33 13.44 3.24
N SER A 81 8.33 12.92 3.97
CA SER A 81 8.54 13.09 5.42
C SER A 81 9.32 14.36 5.80
N LYS A 82 9.35 15.39 4.94
CA LYS A 82 10.23 16.57 5.14
C LYS A 82 9.70 17.58 6.17
N GLU A 83 8.43 17.49 6.56
CA GLU A 83 7.88 18.30 7.65
C GLU A 83 8.31 17.72 9.00
N LYS A 84 9.08 18.52 9.74
CA LYS A 84 9.43 18.21 11.12
C LYS A 84 8.26 18.56 12.02
N PHE A 85 7.80 17.60 12.82
CA PHE A 85 6.80 17.83 13.84
C PHE A 85 7.53 18.18 15.15
N PRO A 86 7.01 19.09 15.98
CA PRO A 86 7.66 19.40 17.26
C PRO A 86 7.64 18.15 18.14
N GLY A 87 8.81 17.52 18.34
CA GLY A 87 8.98 16.29 19.11
C GLY A 87 8.98 14.98 18.31
N TYR A 88 8.73 15.01 16.99
CA TYR A 88 8.71 13.81 16.15
C TYR A 88 9.36 14.07 14.78
N ASP A 89 10.24 13.16 14.36
CA ASP A 89 10.98 13.26 13.08
C ASP A 89 10.19 12.74 11.87
N THR A 90 9.12 11.99 12.13
CA THR A 90 8.34 11.24 11.14
C THR A 90 6.91 11.74 11.05
N TYR A 91 6.41 11.89 9.82
CA TYR A 91 4.99 12.16 9.59
C TYR A 91 4.15 10.91 9.90
N SER A 92 3.11 11.09 10.71
CA SER A 92 2.06 10.10 10.93
C SER A 92 0.70 10.78 10.92
N ILE A 93 -0.37 10.00 10.78
CA ILE A 93 -1.73 10.53 10.78
C ILE A 93 -2.05 11.16 12.14
N SER A 94 -1.66 10.52 13.24
CA SER A 94 -1.85 11.06 14.58
C SER A 94 -1.05 12.34 14.82
N ALA A 95 0.18 12.44 14.30
CA ALA A 95 0.97 13.67 14.40
C ALA A 95 0.34 14.84 13.63
N CYS A 96 -0.17 14.58 12.42
CA CYS A 96 -0.90 15.56 11.63
C CYS A 96 -2.15 16.07 12.36
N ARG A 97 -2.97 15.16 12.91
CA ARG A 97 -4.18 15.52 13.64
C ARG A 97 -3.87 16.34 14.89
N LEU A 98 -2.91 15.89 15.69
CA LEU A 98 -2.47 16.59 16.91
C LEU A 98 -1.97 18.00 16.59
N LEU A 99 -1.20 18.17 15.52
CA LEU A 99 -0.73 19.48 15.08
C LEU A 99 -1.90 20.37 14.60
N CYS A 100 -2.85 19.81 13.84
CA CYS A 100 -4.00 20.55 13.37
C CYS A 100 -4.88 21.06 14.53
N GLU A 101 -5.16 20.19 15.50
CA GLU A 101 -5.88 20.53 16.73
C GLU A 101 -5.16 21.62 17.52
N THR A 102 -3.83 21.47 17.68
CA THR A 102 -3.01 22.46 18.37
C THR A 102 -3.07 23.82 17.69
N ASN A 103 -2.94 23.86 16.36
CA ASN A 103 -3.00 25.09 15.58
C ASN A 103 -4.37 25.77 15.68
N GLU A 104 -5.45 25.00 15.65
CA GLU A 104 -6.81 25.54 15.75
C GLU A 104 -7.08 26.12 17.14
N VAL A 105 -6.71 25.39 18.21
CA VAL A 105 -6.88 25.86 19.59
C VAL A 105 -6.03 27.11 19.83
N MET A 106 -4.80 27.14 19.31
CA MET A 106 -3.95 28.33 19.34
C MET A 106 -4.59 29.50 18.60
N ARG A 107 -5.15 29.28 17.40
CA ARG A 107 -5.79 30.32 16.58
C ARG A 107 -7.01 30.94 17.25
N VAL A 108 -7.83 30.14 17.93
CA VAL A 108 -9.09 30.57 18.52
C VAL A 108 -8.93 31.06 19.97
N CYS A 109 -8.13 30.36 20.78
CA CYS A 109 -8.05 30.59 22.23
C CYS A 109 -6.71 31.21 22.70
N ASN A 110 -5.70 31.33 21.82
CA ASN A 110 -4.35 31.85 22.08
C ASN A 110 -3.64 31.14 23.25
N CYS A 111 -3.83 29.84 23.38
CA CYS A 111 -3.17 28.98 24.37
C CYS A 111 -3.21 27.53 23.87
N ARG A 112 -2.47 26.64 24.53
CA ARG A 112 -2.48 25.19 24.21
C ARG A 112 -2.87 24.34 25.42
N MET A 113 -3.37 23.13 25.16
CA MET A 113 -3.55 22.13 26.21
C MET A 113 -2.20 21.49 26.61
N VAL A 114 -2.17 20.84 27.77
CA VAL A 114 -0.94 20.25 28.34
C VAL A 114 -0.31 19.20 27.41
N HIS A 115 -1.14 18.37 26.78
CA HIS A 115 -0.71 17.30 25.88
C HIS A 115 -0.33 17.79 24.46
N MET A 116 -0.67 19.03 24.13
CA MET A 116 -0.40 19.59 22.81
C MET A 116 1.07 20.04 22.71
N PRO A 117 1.78 19.71 21.62
CA PRO A 117 3.17 20.10 21.43
C PRO A 117 3.31 21.62 21.24
N GLY A 118 4.53 22.14 21.44
CA GLY A 118 4.87 23.55 21.21
C GLY A 118 5.23 24.34 22.47
N THR A 119 5.59 25.60 22.28
CA THR A 119 6.12 26.49 23.33
C THR A 119 5.11 27.51 23.85
N ALA A 120 3.88 27.49 23.33
CA ALA A 120 2.83 28.39 23.77
C ALA A 120 2.42 28.15 25.24
N ASP A 121 1.82 29.17 25.85
CA ASP A 121 1.33 29.09 27.23
C ASP A 121 0.19 28.08 27.37
N ILE A 122 0.18 27.38 28.50
CA ILE A 122 -0.86 26.40 28.83
C ILE A 122 -2.17 27.14 29.16
N CYS A 123 -3.28 26.67 28.61
CA CYS A 123 -4.59 27.25 28.85
C CYS A 123 -4.98 27.19 30.34
N PRO A 124 -5.40 28.30 30.97
CA PRO A 124 -5.97 28.27 32.32
C PRO A 124 -7.34 27.58 32.32
N PRO A 125 -7.79 27.01 33.46
CA PRO A 125 -9.10 26.34 33.55
C PRO A 125 -10.29 27.20 33.13
N SER A 126 -10.20 28.54 33.26
CA SER A 126 -11.24 29.47 32.82
C SER A 126 -11.50 29.47 31.31
N LYS A 127 -10.53 29.00 30.50
CA LYS A 127 -10.62 28.92 29.05
C LYS A 127 -11.04 27.55 28.52
N ILE A 128 -11.36 26.57 29.37
CA ILE A 128 -11.65 25.20 28.93
C ILE A 128 -12.85 25.15 27.94
N ASN A 129 -13.90 25.92 28.24
CA ASN A 129 -15.06 26.09 27.36
C ASN A 129 -14.72 26.65 25.97
N CYS A 130 -13.64 27.43 25.84
CA CYS A 130 -13.16 27.90 24.53
C CYS A 130 -12.55 26.75 23.75
N VAL A 131 -11.68 25.97 24.41
CA VAL A 131 -10.97 24.86 23.78
C VAL A 131 -11.94 23.77 23.36
N ASP A 132 -12.88 23.39 24.21
CA ASP A 132 -13.90 22.37 23.89
C ASP A 132 -14.73 22.78 22.67
N LYS A 133 -15.11 24.05 22.58
CA LYS A 133 -15.85 24.58 21.42
C LYS A 133 -15.00 24.56 20.15
N ALA A 134 -13.72 24.93 20.23
CA ALA A 134 -12.81 24.92 19.09
C ALA A 134 -12.60 23.48 18.58
N LEU A 135 -12.35 22.53 19.47
CA LEU A 135 -12.18 21.11 19.12
C LEU A 135 -13.47 20.48 18.59
N ALA A 136 -14.63 20.79 19.19
CA ALA A 136 -15.92 20.30 18.71
C ALA A 136 -16.25 20.84 17.30
N GLN A 137 -15.89 22.10 17.01
CA GLN A 137 -16.02 22.67 15.66
C GLN A 137 -15.10 21.98 14.66
N LEU A 138 -13.86 21.68 15.05
CA LEU A 138 -12.91 20.95 14.23
C LEU A 138 -13.44 19.55 13.88
N GLN A 139 -13.95 18.80 14.87
CA GLN A 139 -14.53 17.48 14.64
C GLN A 139 -15.69 17.50 13.65
N LYS A 140 -16.55 18.53 13.71
CA LYS A 140 -17.67 18.70 12.78
C LYS A 140 -17.24 19.06 11.36
N SER A 141 -16.03 19.60 11.18
CA SER A 141 -15.48 20.11 9.92
C SER A 141 -14.23 19.34 9.44
N SER A 142 -13.95 18.18 10.04
CA SER A 142 -12.73 17.39 9.91
C SER A 142 -12.30 17.00 8.48
N GLY A 143 -13.15 17.20 7.46
CA GLY A 143 -12.80 16.97 6.05
C GLY A 143 -12.07 18.14 5.37
N ASP A 144 -12.42 19.38 5.71
CA ASP A 144 -11.91 20.57 4.99
C ASP A 144 -10.81 21.30 5.76
N ILE A 145 -10.85 21.29 7.10
CA ILE A 145 -9.92 22.08 7.94
C ILE A 145 -8.62 21.32 8.22
N CYS A 146 -8.68 19.98 8.34
CA CYS A 146 -7.52 19.14 8.66
C CYS A 146 -7.31 18.02 7.63
N PRO A 147 -6.79 18.31 6.42
CA PRO A 147 -6.49 17.29 5.42
C PRO A 147 -5.24 16.50 5.80
N CYS A 148 -5.41 15.49 6.66
CA CYS A 148 -4.34 14.57 7.03
C CYS A 148 -4.32 13.36 6.08
N GLU A 149 -3.45 13.43 5.08
CA GLU A 149 -3.23 12.33 4.12
C GLU A 149 -2.56 11.13 4.79
N THR A 150 -2.84 9.92 4.30
CA THR A 150 -2.18 8.72 4.79
C THR A 150 -0.73 8.69 4.30
N PRO A 151 0.26 8.35 5.16
CA PRO A 151 1.63 8.14 4.69
C PRO A 151 1.69 6.93 3.76
N CYS A 152 2.62 6.94 2.80
CA CYS A 152 2.78 5.80 1.89
C CYS A 152 3.31 4.55 2.59
N ASN A 153 4.06 4.70 3.68
CA ASN A 153 4.53 3.58 4.50
C ASN A 153 3.98 3.76 5.92
N LEU A 154 3.27 2.77 6.42
CA LEU A 154 2.82 2.76 7.82
C LEU A 154 2.83 1.37 8.42
N THR A 155 3.08 1.32 9.72
CA THR A 155 3.03 0.11 10.52
C THR A 155 1.80 0.18 11.42
N ARG A 156 0.97 -0.86 11.37
CA ARG A 156 -0.22 -1.03 12.20
C ARG A 156 -0.09 -2.30 13.01
N TYR A 157 -0.65 -2.32 14.21
CA TYR A 157 -0.75 -3.53 15.02
C TYR A 157 -2.20 -4.02 15.01
N GLY A 158 -2.45 -5.15 14.35
CA GLY A 158 -3.67 -5.93 14.52
C GLY A 158 -3.69 -6.49 15.95
N LYS A 159 -4.86 -6.50 16.59
CA LYS A 159 -5.00 -6.94 17.98
C LYS A 159 -6.22 -7.81 18.18
N GLU A 160 -6.05 -8.92 18.89
CA GLU A 160 -7.12 -9.78 19.37
C GLU A 160 -7.08 -9.85 20.89
N LEU A 161 -8.23 -9.60 21.52
CA LEU A 161 -8.33 -9.52 22.98
C LEU A 161 -9.01 -10.78 23.52
N SER A 162 -8.43 -11.34 24.57
CA SER A 162 -9.09 -12.35 25.40
C SER A 162 -8.86 -12.06 26.88
N MET A 163 -9.78 -12.51 27.73
CA MET A 163 -9.78 -12.13 29.15
C MET A 163 -10.06 -13.35 30.03
N VAL A 164 -9.37 -13.43 31.17
CA VAL A 164 -9.65 -14.39 32.24
C VAL A 164 -9.77 -13.66 33.56
N LYS A 165 -10.58 -14.20 34.48
CA LYS A 165 -10.84 -13.57 35.79
C LYS A 165 -9.62 -13.67 36.71
N ILE A 166 -9.27 -12.57 37.38
CA ILE A 166 -8.25 -12.51 38.44
C ILE A 166 -8.83 -11.75 39.66
N PRO A 167 -8.53 -12.14 40.90
CA PRO A 167 -7.85 -13.37 41.30
C PRO A 167 -8.73 -14.62 41.29
N SER A 168 -8.08 -15.77 41.21
CA SER A 168 -8.70 -17.06 41.53
C SER A 168 -8.97 -17.16 43.04
N LYS A 169 -9.90 -18.03 43.46
CA LYS A 169 -10.23 -18.23 44.89
C LYS A 169 -9.00 -18.54 45.76
N GLY A 170 -8.02 -19.27 45.23
CA GLY A 170 -6.77 -19.59 45.93
C GLY A 170 -5.76 -18.45 45.97
N SER A 171 -5.65 -17.66 44.90
CA SER A 171 -4.71 -16.55 44.79
C SER A 171 -5.19 -15.26 45.48
N ALA A 172 -6.51 -15.11 45.70
CA ALA A 172 -7.09 -13.93 46.34
C ALA A 172 -6.46 -13.62 47.71
N ARG A 173 -6.35 -14.65 48.57
CA ARG A 173 -5.72 -14.52 49.90
C ARG A 173 -4.25 -14.16 49.83
N TYR A 174 -3.54 -14.67 48.83
CA TYR A 174 -2.12 -14.38 48.65
C TYR A 174 -1.91 -12.92 48.26
N LEU A 175 -2.64 -12.43 47.25
CA LEU A 175 -2.54 -11.05 46.80
C LEU A 175 -2.99 -10.06 47.88
N SER A 176 -4.08 -10.38 48.59
CA SER A 176 -4.56 -9.59 49.72
C SER A 176 -3.47 -9.39 50.79
N ARG A 177 -2.76 -10.46 51.18
CA ARG A 177 -1.65 -10.37 52.16
C ARG A 177 -0.40 -9.71 51.59
N LYS A 178 -0.11 -9.91 50.31
CA LYS A 178 1.09 -9.35 49.66
C LYS A 178 1.02 -7.83 49.54
N TYR A 179 -0.15 -7.31 49.19
CA TYR A 179 -0.38 -5.87 48.98
C TYR A 179 -1.06 -5.18 50.16
N ASP A 180 -1.35 -5.91 51.24
CA ASP A 180 -2.06 -5.42 52.43
C ASP A 180 -3.40 -4.73 52.11
N LYS A 181 -4.20 -5.39 51.26
CA LYS A 181 -5.52 -4.92 50.80
C LYS A 181 -6.58 -5.99 51.00
N SER A 182 -7.85 -5.61 51.08
CA SER A 182 -8.96 -6.58 51.19
C SER A 182 -9.10 -7.41 49.90
N GLU A 183 -9.67 -8.61 50.00
CA GLU A 183 -9.90 -9.45 48.82
C GLU A 183 -10.81 -8.76 47.79
N ASP A 184 -11.77 -7.96 48.25
CA ASP A 184 -12.67 -7.20 47.38
C ASP A 184 -11.93 -6.04 46.70
N TYR A 185 -11.05 -5.32 47.43
CA TYR A 185 -10.19 -4.31 46.83
C TYR A 185 -9.33 -4.90 45.72
N ILE A 186 -8.75 -6.09 45.91
CA ILE A 186 -7.96 -6.75 44.85
C ILE A 186 -8.83 -7.05 43.63
N ARG A 187 -10.07 -7.51 43.81
CA ARG A 187 -10.98 -7.81 42.68
C ARG A 187 -11.38 -6.55 41.90
N ASP A 188 -11.59 -5.45 42.62
CA ASP A 188 -12.13 -4.24 42.03
C ASP A 188 -11.03 -3.34 41.47
N ASN A 189 -9.78 -3.45 41.94
CA ASN A 189 -8.71 -2.53 41.54
C ASN A 189 -7.56 -3.16 40.75
N PHE A 190 -7.29 -4.46 40.91
CA PHE A 190 -6.16 -5.06 40.22
C PHE A 190 -6.55 -5.54 38.82
N LEU A 191 -5.72 -5.22 37.83
CA LEU A 191 -5.75 -5.80 36.50
C LEU A 191 -4.37 -6.35 36.13
N VAL A 192 -4.37 -7.32 35.22
CA VAL A 192 -3.14 -7.78 34.56
C VAL A 192 -3.30 -7.58 33.06
N LEU A 193 -2.30 -7.01 32.43
CA LEU A 193 -2.25 -6.80 30.99
C LEU A 193 -1.03 -7.54 30.43
N ASP A 194 -1.29 -8.43 29.49
CA ASP A 194 -0.28 -9.22 28.78
C ASP A 194 -0.35 -8.90 27.29
N ILE A 195 0.70 -8.27 26.75
CA ILE A 195 0.81 -7.89 25.34
C ILE A 195 1.93 -8.70 24.71
N PHE A 196 1.60 -9.51 23.72
CA PHE A 196 2.56 -10.37 23.03
C PHE A 196 2.25 -10.47 21.54
N PHE A 197 3.21 -10.95 20.75
CA PHE A 197 3.01 -11.25 19.34
C PHE A 197 2.50 -12.69 19.17
N GLU A 198 1.45 -12.88 18.36
CA GLU A 198 0.88 -14.21 18.07
C GLU A 198 1.94 -15.17 17.50
N ALA A 199 2.72 -14.65 16.56
CA ALA A 199 3.87 -15.31 15.96
C ALA A 199 4.94 -14.26 15.62
N LEU A 200 6.20 -14.71 15.47
CA LEU A 200 7.32 -13.85 15.07
C LEU A 200 7.30 -13.57 13.56
N ASN A 201 6.14 -13.22 13.01
CA ASN A 201 5.95 -12.84 11.62
C ASN A 201 5.23 -11.50 11.52
N TYR A 202 5.34 -10.89 10.35
CA TYR A 202 4.65 -9.66 10.00
C TYR A 202 3.85 -9.90 8.72
N GLU A 203 2.71 -9.23 8.61
CA GLU A 203 1.91 -9.20 7.40
C GLU A 203 2.28 -7.96 6.58
N THR A 204 2.47 -8.13 5.27
CA THR A 204 2.72 -7.00 4.36
C THR A 204 1.52 -6.80 3.43
N ILE A 205 0.90 -5.63 3.49
CA ILE A 205 -0.23 -5.26 2.62
C ILE A 205 0.25 -4.13 1.70
N GLU A 206 0.51 -4.46 0.44
CA GLU A 206 1.06 -3.52 -0.54
C GLU A 206 0.07 -3.25 -1.67
N GLN A 207 -0.16 -1.97 -1.98
CA GLN A 207 -0.87 -1.57 -3.18
C GLN A 207 0.05 -1.68 -4.40
N LYS A 208 -0.35 -2.52 -5.36
CA LYS A 208 0.36 -2.70 -6.63
C LYS A 208 -0.42 -2.07 -7.77
N LYS A 209 0.29 -1.46 -8.72
CA LYS A 209 -0.31 -0.92 -9.94
C LYS A 209 -0.92 -2.08 -10.73
N ALA A 210 -2.22 -2.01 -10.99
CA ALA A 210 -2.92 -3.04 -11.76
C ALA A 210 -2.43 -3.11 -13.22
N TYR A 211 -1.96 -1.98 -13.75
CA TYR A 211 -1.46 -1.88 -15.11
C TYR A 211 -0.27 -0.93 -15.16
N ASP A 212 0.81 -1.39 -15.79
CA ASP A 212 2.03 -0.60 -15.99
C ASP A 212 2.22 -0.27 -17.48
N VAL A 213 3.07 0.70 -17.79
CA VAL A 213 3.35 1.13 -19.18
C VAL A 213 3.87 -0.04 -20.02
N ALA A 214 4.65 -0.94 -19.42
CA ALA A 214 5.09 -2.16 -20.07
C ALA A 214 3.91 -3.08 -20.45
N GLY A 215 2.90 -3.20 -19.59
CA GLY A 215 1.66 -3.92 -19.89
C GLY A 215 0.90 -3.28 -21.05
N LEU A 216 0.79 -1.94 -21.05
CA LEU A 216 0.15 -1.19 -22.13
C LEU A 216 0.80 -1.43 -23.49
N LEU A 217 2.13 -1.32 -23.55
CA LEU A 217 2.88 -1.54 -24.78
C LEU A 217 2.84 -3.01 -25.21
N GLY A 218 2.81 -3.93 -24.25
CA GLY A 218 2.61 -5.35 -24.50
C GLY A 218 1.27 -5.66 -25.17
N ASP A 219 0.17 -5.09 -24.66
CA ASP A 219 -1.16 -5.31 -25.22
C ASP A 219 -1.34 -4.64 -26.58
N ILE A 220 -0.84 -3.41 -26.76
CA ILE A 220 -0.85 -2.73 -28.06
C ILE A 220 0.00 -3.50 -29.07
N GLY A 221 1.24 -3.84 -28.72
CA GLY A 221 2.15 -4.58 -29.58
C GLY A 221 1.62 -5.98 -29.90
N GLY A 222 1.01 -6.65 -28.93
CA GLY A 222 0.37 -7.95 -29.09
C GLY A 222 -0.80 -7.90 -30.06
N GLN A 223 -1.71 -6.94 -29.92
CA GLN A 223 -2.84 -6.79 -30.85
C GLN A 223 -2.38 -6.37 -32.26
N MET A 224 -1.44 -5.42 -32.38
CA MET A 224 -0.91 -5.01 -33.69
C MET A 224 -0.15 -6.15 -34.40
N GLY A 225 0.66 -6.89 -33.65
CA GLY A 225 1.37 -8.06 -34.16
C GLY A 225 0.44 -9.20 -34.56
N LEU A 226 -0.64 -9.43 -33.81
CA LEU A 226 -1.60 -10.50 -34.10
C LEU A 226 -2.52 -10.20 -35.29
N PHE A 227 -3.10 -9.00 -35.35
CA PHE A 227 -4.10 -8.67 -36.38
C PHE A 227 -3.49 -8.17 -37.69
N ILE A 228 -2.40 -7.39 -37.61
CA ILE A 228 -1.79 -6.74 -38.78
C ILE A 228 -0.49 -7.45 -39.17
N GLY A 229 0.16 -8.18 -38.25
CA GLY A 229 1.54 -8.63 -38.44
C GLY A 229 2.53 -7.47 -38.43
N ALA A 230 2.09 -6.28 -37.98
CA ALA A 230 2.89 -5.08 -37.94
C ALA A 230 3.72 -5.04 -36.65
N SER A 231 4.93 -4.48 -36.77
CA SER A 231 5.82 -4.23 -35.65
C SER A 231 6.21 -2.74 -35.62
N ILE A 232 6.99 -2.34 -34.62
CA ILE A 232 7.53 -0.99 -34.59
C ILE A 232 8.39 -0.68 -35.84
N LEU A 233 9.02 -1.70 -36.42
CA LEU A 233 9.82 -1.56 -37.63
C LEU A 233 8.95 -1.22 -38.84
N THR A 234 7.76 -1.82 -38.98
CA THR A 234 6.85 -1.51 -40.08
C THR A 234 6.29 -0.09 -39.98
N ILE A 235 6.13 0.45 -38.76
CA ILE A 235 5.73 1.85 -38.56
C ILE A 235 6.86 2.80 -39.01
N LEU A 236 8.11 2.51 -38.62
CA LEU A 236 9.28 3.30 -39.03
C LEU A 236 9.45 3.31 -40.56
N GLU A 237 9.24 2.18 -41.22
CA GLU A 237 9.30 2.07 -42.68
C GLU A 237 8.24 2.94 -43.38
N ILE A 238 7.00 2.96 -42.85
CA ILE A 238 5.94 3.84 -43.35
C ILE A 238 6.31 5.32 -43.14
N MET A 239 6.92 5.66 -42.00
CA MET A 239 7.37 7.03 -41.73
C MET A 239 8.48 7.48 -42.69
N ASP A 240 9.47 6.63 -42.96
CA ASP A 240 10.54 6.93 -43.92
C ASP A 240 9.99 7.13 -45.33
N TYR A 241 9.05 6.27 -45.76
CA TYR A 241 8.37 6.42 -47.04
C TYR A 241 7.60 7.74 -47.13
N ILE A 242 6.85 8.12 -46.09
CA ILE A 242 6.13 9.40 -46.04
C ILE A 242 7.11 10.58 -46.07
N TYR A 243 8.22 10.51 -45.34
CA TYR A 243 9.23 11.56 -45.32
C TYR A 243 9.84 11.80 -46.71
N GLU A 244 10.26 10.74 -47.41
CA GLU A 244 10.77 10.88 -48.78
C GLU A 244 9.69 11.37 -49.75
N LEU A 245 8.43 10.97 -49.57
CA LEU A 245 7.31 11.47 -50.37
C LEU A 245 7.11 12.98 -50.19
N ILE A 246 7.16 13.48 -48.95
CA ILE A 246 7.04 14.91 -48.63
C ILE A 246 8.24 15.67 -49.20
N LYS A 247 9.45 15.16 -49.02
CA LYS A 247 10.68 15.76 -49.57
C LYS A 247 10.64 15.86 -51.09
N HIS A 248 10.22 14.80 -51.78
CA HIS A 248 10.03 14.81 -53.24
C HIS A 248 8.95 15.80 -53.69
N ARG A 249 7.82 15.90 -52.96
CA ARG A 249 6.76 16.89 -53.22
C ARG A 249 7.26 18.32 -53.03
N LEU A 250 7.99 18.59 -51.95
CA LEU A 250 8.56 19.90 -51.64
C LEU A 250 9.63 20.31 -52.66
N GLN A 251 10.48 19.38 -53.09
CA GLN A 251 11.46 19.59 -54.15
C GLN A 251 10.82 19.84 -55.52
N ARG A 252 9.67 19.23 -55.83
CA ARG A 252 8.90 19.56 -57.05
C ARG A 252 8.25 20.94 -56.98
N LEU A 253 7.81 21.38 -55.80
CA LEU A 253 7.28 22.74 -55.60
C LEU A 253 8.37 23.82 -55.62
N LEU A 254 9.60 23.48 -55.24
CA LEU A 254 10.76 24.38 -55.21
C LEU A 254 11.61 24.38 -56.49
N ARG A 255 11.29 23.59 -57.52
CA ARG A 255 11.99 23.65 -58.82
C ARG A 255 11.43 24.81 -59.67
N PRO A 256 12.21 25.87 -59.95
CA PRO A 256 11.85 26.80 -61.01
C PRO A 256 11.98 26.09 -62.37
N GLN A 257 10.99 26.25 -63.24
CA GLN A 257 11.06 25.79 -64.63
C GLN A 257 12.31 26.41 -65.29
N LYS A 258 13.26 25.56 -65.68
CA LYS A 258 14.40 25.98 -66.51
C LYS A 258 14.04 25.64 -67.95
N GLU A 259 13.87 26.68 -68.76
CA GLU A 259 13.51 26.60 -70.19
C GLU A 259 14.47 25.72 -71.02
N GLU A 260 13.90 24.98 -71.96
CA GLU A 260 14.58 24.24 -73.03
C GLU A 260 15.33 25.18 -73.99
N LYS A 261 16.62 24.93 -74.23
CA LYS A 261 17.34 25.40 -75.43
C LYS A 261 17.57 24.25 -76.40
N LYS A 262 16.89 24.28 -77.54
CA LYS A 262 17.21 23.52 -78.76
C LYS A 262 18.54 23.99 -79.35
N ASN A 263 19.46 23.08 -79.67
CA ASN A 263 20.27 23.21 -80.88
C ASN A 263 20.89 21.85 -81.33
N THR A 264 20.40 21.41 -82.50
CA THR A 264 21.11 20.89 -83.68
C THR A 264 22.23 19.83 -83.56
N GLN A 265 22.00 18.73 -84.30
CA GLN A 265 22.84 17.56 -84.63
C GLN A 265 24.18 17.91 -85.35
N PRO A 266 25.19 17.00 -85.44
CA PRO A 266 25.16 15.98 -86.52
C PRO A 266 25.84 14.60 -86.28
N THR A 267 25.34 13.61 -87.05
CA THR A 267 26.00 12.47 -87.77
C THR A 267 26.76 11.31 -87.09
N SER A 268 26.12 10.11 -87.16
CA SER A 268 26.56 8.78 -87.67
C SER A 268 27.96 8.20 -87.39
N THR A 269 28.01 7.00 -86.75
CA THR A 269 28.56 5.74 -87.32
C THR A 269 28.15 4.50 -86.50
N VAL A 270 28.22 3.33 -87.15
CA VAL A 270 27.66 1.99 -86.85
C VAL A 270 28.67 1.05 -86.17
N ALA A 271 28.17 -0.05 -85.56
CA ALA A 271 28.86 -1.33 -85.21
C ALA A 271 29.80 -1.32 -83.99
N THR A 272 29.97 -2.35 -83.15
CA THR A 272 29.63 -3.79 -83.18
C THR A 272 29.78 -4.38 -81.77
N VAL A 273 29.05 -5.47 -81.49
CA VAL A 273 29.24 -6.36 -80.34
C VAL A 273 30.57 -7.11 -80.50
N GLY A 274 31.38 -7.18 -79.43
CA GLY A 274 32.61 -7.97 -79.37
C GLY A 274 32.70 -8.72 -78.04
N LEU A 275 32.64 -10.04 -78.14
CA LEU A 275 32.91 -11.03 -77.10
C LEU A 275 34.34 -11.53 -77.33
N GLU A 276 35.23 -11.45 -76.34
CA GLU A 276 36.42 -12.31 -76.29
C GLU A 276 36.72 -12.74 -74.86
N GLU A 277 37.11 -13.99 -74.78
CA GLU A 277 37.34 -14.83 -73.61
C GLU A 277 38.86 -15.12 -73.51
N MET A 278 39.29 -15.68 -72.36
CA MET A 278 40.50 -16.50 -72.16
C MET A 278 41.81 -15.87 -71.59
N LYS A 279 42.04 -16.19 -70.30
CA LYS A 279 43.07 -17.15 -69.80
C LYS A 279 44.39 -16.64 -69.15
N ALA A 280 44.39 -16.75 -67.82
CA ALA A 280 45.35 -17.37 -66.88
C ALA A 280 46.90 -17.27 -67.06
N LYS A 281 47.60 -16.90 -65.96
CA LYS A 281 48.73 -17.66 -65.34
C LYS A 281 49.16 -17.12 -63.95
N GLU A 282 49.30 -18.04 -62.99
CA GLU A 282 49.90 -17.98 -61.62
C GLU A 282 51.47 -18.07 -61.63
N PRO A 283 52.27 -18.25 -60.53
CA PRO A 283 52.02 -18.45 -59.07
C PRO A 283 53.02 -17.75 -58.04
N ASN A 284 52.90 -18.16 -56.75
CA ASN A 284 53.81 -18.09 -55.57
C ASN A 284 53.63 -16.90 -54.60
N ASP A 285 53.61 -17.05 -53.26
CA ASP A 285 54.21 -18.09 -52.41
C ASP A 285 53.44 -18.29 -51.07
N THR A 286 53.73 -19.44 -50.48
CA THR A 286 53.25 -20.16 -49.30
C THR A 286 53.30 -19.45 -47.93
N THR A 287 52.34 -19.77 -47.04
CA THR A 287 52.65 -20.35 -45.70
C THR A 287 51.47 -21.16 -45.17
N ARG A 288 51.78 -22.30 -44.56
CA ARG A 288 50.89 -23.42 -44.21
C ARG A 288 50.91 -23.61 -42.69
N SER A 289 49.75 -23.76 -42.05
CA SER A 289 49.62 -24.52 -40.79
C SER A 289 48.16 -24.97 -40.58
N HIS A 290 47.95 -26.28 -40.74
CA HIS A 290 46.84 -27.10 -40.23
C HIS A 290 47.45 -28.04 -39.16
N PRO A 291 46.72 -28.89 -38.39
CA PRO A 291 45.34 -29.38 -38.56
C PRO A 291 44.54 -29.24 -37.22
N GLU A 292 43.33 -29.75 -36.94
CA GLU A 292 42.67 -30.97 -37.37
C GLU A 292 41.22 -30.99 -36.82
N GLY A 293 40.24 -31.21 -37.70
CA GLY A 293 39.10 -32.09 -37.44
C GLY A 293 37.73 -31.46 -37.09
N ALA A 294 36.59 -31.99 -37.47
CA ALA A 294 36.25 -33.06 -38.40
C ALA A 294 34.70 -33.21 -38.43
N TYR A 295 34.09 -33.24 -39.63
CA TYR A 295 32.74 -33.77 -40.01
C TYR A 295 31.48 -33.10 -39.37
N ALA A 296 30.50 -32.49 -40.07
CA ALA A 296 29.70 -32.82 -41.27
C ALA A 296 28.74 -34.01 -41.10
N ASN A 297 27.44 -33.74 -40.84
CA ASN A 297 26.35 -33.85 -41.82
C ASN A 297 24.94 -34.06 -41.20
N THR A 298 24.02 -33.32 -41.81
CA THR A 298 22.56 -33.50 -41.94
C THR A 298 22.11 -34.93 -42.31
N ILE A 299 20.89 -35.34 -41.89
CA ILE A 299 19.73 -35.79 -42.73
C ILE A 299 18.62 -36.47 -41.86
N LEU A 300 17.34 -36.09 -42.13
CA LEU A 300 16.01 -36.61 -41.70
C LEU A 300 15.76 -38.12 -42.05
N PRO A 301 14.62 -38.85 -41.75
CA PRO A 301 13.21 -38.42 -41.53
C PRO A 301 12.33 -39.23 -40.49
N ASN A 302 11.06 -38.79 -40.38
CA ASN A 302 9.86 -39.27 -39.66
C ASN A 302 9.62 -40.77 -39.37
N HIS A 303 8.94 -41.05 -38.24
CA HIS A 303 7.73 -41.90 -38.16
C HIS A 303 6.86 -41.61 -36.90
N HIS A 304 5.52 -41.63 -37.08
CA HIS A 304 4.43 -41.50 -36.08
C HIS A 304 4.43 -42.64 -35.03
N VAL A 305 3.87 -42.48 -33.80
CA VAL A 305 2.48 -42.74 -33.30
C VAL A 305 2.60 -42.83 -31.73
N PRO A 306 1.58 -42.70 -30.83
CA PRO A 306 0.45 -41.79 -30.64
C PRO A 306 0.43 -41.08 -29.24
N HIS A 307 -0.51 -40.13 -29.07
CA HIS A 307 -0.91 -39.52 -27.80
C HIS A 307 -1.51 -40.49 -26.76
N PRO A 308 -1.43 -40.14 -25.46
CA PRO A 308 -2.53 -40.32 -24.50
C PRO A 308 -3.21 -38.98 -24.16
N GLN A 309 -4.54 -39.03 -24.03
CA GLN A 309 -5.42 -37.90 -23.70
C GLN A 309 -5.24 -37.41 -22.24
N PRO A 310 -5.59 -36.14 -21.96
CA PRO A 310 -5.62 -35.58 -20.61
C PRO A 310 -6.92 -35.91 -19.85
N HIS A 311 -6.79 -36.22 -18.56
CA HIS A 311 -7.90 -36.40 -17.64
C HIS A 311 -8.65 -35.08 -17.36
N PRO A 312 -9.99 -35.11 -17.19
CA PRO A 312 -10.80 -33.92 -16.92
C PRO A 312 -10.81 -33.52 -15.44
N HIS A 313 -10.85 -32.21 -15.21
CA HIS A 313 -11.09 -31.55 -13.93
C HIS A 313 -12.44 -31.97 -13.29
N PRO A 314 -12.56 -32.05 -11.95
CA PRO A 314 -13.84 -32.25 -11.29
C PRO A 314 -14.64 -30.94 -11.21
N LEU A 315 -15.91 -31.00 -11.62
CA LEU A 315 -16.94 -30.00 -11.35
C LEU A 315 -17.46 -30.09 -9.90
N PRO A 316 -18.00 -28.99 -9.34
CA PRO A 316 -18.41 -28.91 -7.94
C PRO A 316 -19.73 -29.64 -7.64
N LEU A 317 -19.84 -30.15 -6.42
CA LEU A 317 -20.99 -30.88 -5.88
C LEU A 317 -22.27 -30.00 -5.78
N PRO A 318 -23.48 -30.60 -5.93
CA PRO A 318 -24.74 -29.87 -5.82
C PRO A 318 -25.14 -29.59 -4.37
N ARG A 319 -25.70 -28.39 -4.13
CA ARG A 319 -26.33 -27.97 -2.87
C ARG A 319 -27.60 -28.78 -2.59
N PRO A 320 -27.88 -29.16 -1.33
CA PRO A 320 -29.16 -29.76 -0.95
C PRO A 320 -30.30 -28.73 -0.93
N PRO A 321 -31.57 -29.16 -1.12
CA PRO A 321 -32.73 -28.29 -1.26
C PRO A 321 -33.17 -27.66 0.08
N PRO A 322 -33.88 -26.51 0.05
CA PRO A 322 -34.36 -25.85 1.26
C PRO A 322 -35.58 -26.58 1.84
N HIS A 323 -35.57 -26.77 3.16
CA HIS A 323 -36.72 -27.22 3.92
C HIS A 323 -37.80 -26.12 4.00
N HIS A 324 -39.01 -26.47 3.59
CA HIS A 324 -40.23 -25.71 3.89
C HIS A 324 -40.56 -25.80 5.38
N HIS A 325 -40.60 -24.66 6.08
CA HIS A 325 -41.35 -24.50 7.32
C HIS A 325 -42.56 -23.59 7.06
N ARG A 326 -43.76 -24.10 7.40
CA ARG A 326 -45.01 -23.33 7.48
C ARG A 326 -45.07 -22.48 8.77
N PRO A 327 -45.95 -21.46 8.81
CA PRO A 327 -45.80 -20.27 9.65
C PRO A 327 -46.34 -20.44 11.08
N GLY A 328 -45.74 -19.73 12.04
CA GLY A 328 -46.23 -19.63 13.41
C GLY A 328 -45.61 -18.45 14.17
N HIS A 329 -46.43 -17.42 14.38
CA HIS A 329 -46.44 -16.40 15.44
C HIS A 329 -45.27 -15.42 15.66
N HIS A 330 -45.58 -14.16 15.32
CA HIS A 330 -45.16 -12.86 15.88
C HIS A 330 -44.37 -12.83 17.21
N GLY A 331 -43.30 -12.02 17.22
CA GLY A 331 -42.66 -11.54 18.45
C GLY A 331 -41.44 -10.64 18.20
N VAL A 332 -41.70 -9.37 17.83
CA VAL A 332 -40.96 -8.11 18.11
C VAL A 332 -39.43 -8.07 18.03
N PHE A 333 -38.98 -7.23 17.09
CA PHE A 333 -37.67 -6.60 16.87
C PHE A 333 -37.06 -5.91 18.12
N GLU A 334 -35.75 -6.01 18.30
CA GLU A 334 -34.88 -4.85 18.58
C GLU A 334 -33.42 -5.18 18.24
N ASP A 335 -32.90 -4.47 17.23
CA ASP A 335 -31.53 -4.57 16.71
C ASP A 335 -30.54 -3.84 17.63
N PHE A 336 -29.50 -4.55 18.08
CA PHE A 336 -28.23 -3.94 18.50
C PHE A 336 -27.19 -4.28 17.42
N ALA A 337 -26.81 -3.27 16.65
CA ALA A 337 -25.70 -3.33 15.71
C ALA A 337 -24.44 -2.72 16.35
N CYS A 338 -23.34 -3.47 16.22
CA CYS A 338 -21.97 -3.07 16.55
C CYS A 338 -21.38 -2.06 15.56
#